data_AF-A0A7X8WZL3-F1
#
_entry.id   AF-A0A7X8WZL3-F1
#
_cell.length_a   1.000
_cell.length_b   1.000
_cell.length_c   1.000
_cell.angle_alpha   90.00
_cell.angle_beta   90.00
_cell.angle_gamma   90.00
#
_symmetry.space_group_name_H-M   'P 1'
#
loop_
_entity.id
_entity.type
_entity.pdbx_description
1 polymer ?
#
loop_
_entity_poly.entity_id
_entity_poly.type
_entity_poly.pdbx_seq_one_letter_code
_entity_poly.pdbx_strand_id
1 'polypeptide(L)'
;MKKIINSLKTINYKMFFALFIFGLIPTLYTTFRIYLIGQLPNTYVFSIAGQLQWVSLLYEILQEALILPLFYFIGAVISEKEALINRIRSGLIFTFIVYTVLSALIFIFTRPLVIFMAQDNSIIDETVNYIRLETIAMIF
;
A
#
# COMPACT_ATOMS: atom_id res chain seq x y z
N MET A 1 27.77 4.56 -28.99
CA MET A 1 27.65 3.19 -28.42
C MET A 1 28.64 2.92 -27.27
N LYS A 2 29.95 3.13 -27.43
CA LYS A 2 30.94 2.93 -26.33
C LYS A 2 30.61 3.66 -25.01
N LYS A 3 30.15 4.91 -25.08
CA LYS A 3 29.73 5.69 -23.90
C LYS A 3 28.53 5.08 -23.16
N ILE A 4 27.58 4.51 -23.89
CA ILE A 4 26.38 3.85 -23.32
C ILE A 4 26.79 2.58 -22.59
N ILE A 5 27.64 1.76 -23.21
CA ILE A 5 28.15 0.51 -22.61
C ILE A 5 28.94 0.79 -21.33
N ASN A 6 29.77 1.85 -21.32
CA ASN A 6 30.49 2.25 -20.13
C ASN A 6 29.57 2.77 -19.00
N SER A 7 28.49 3.48 -19.36
CA SER A 7 27.49 3.94 -18.38
C SER A 7 26.63 2.80 -17.83
N LEU A 8 26.40 1.73 -18.60
CA LEU A 8 25.66 0.57 -18.10
C LEU A 8 26.46 -0.17 -17.01
N LYS A 9 27.80 -0.26 -17.16
CA LYS A 9 28.68 -0.90 -16.18
C LYS A 9 28.74 -0.20 -14.82
N THR A 10 28.32 1.06 -14.71
CA THR A 10 28.29 1.79 -13.43
C THR A 10 27.03 1.51 -12.62
N ILE A 11 26.05 0.79 -13.18
CA ILE A 11 24.81 0.45 -12.49
C ILE A 11 25.08 -0.68 -11.50
N ASN A 12 24.57 -0.52 -10.27
CA ASN A 12 24.55 -1.62 -9.31
C ASN A 12 23.48 -2.64 -9.72
N TYR A 13 23.86 -3.63 -10.53
CA TYR A 13 22.94 -4.64 -11.04
C TYR A 13 22.25 -5.46 -9.95
N LYS A 14 22.87 -5.65 -8.78
CA LYS A 14 22.24 -6.35 -7.64
C LYS A 14 21.07 -5.53 -7.09
N MET A 15 21.27 -4.23 -6.89
CA MET A 15 20.21 -3.31 -6.48
C MET A 15 19.14 -3.16 -7.56
N PHE A 16 19.54 -3.03 -8.83
CA PHE A 16 18.61 -2.94 -9.95
C PHE A 16 17.72 -4.18 -10.05
N PHE A 17 18.30 -5.37 -9.91
CA PHE A 17 17.53 -6.62 -9.91
C PHE A 17 16.58 -6.71 -8.71
N ALA A 18 17.01 -6.29 -7.51
CA ALA A 18 16.14 -6.24 -6.34
C ALA A 18 14.94 -5.30 -6.55
N LEU A 19 15.16 -4.11 -7.11
CA LEU A 19 14.09 -3.16 -7.45
C LEU A 19 13.17 -3.70 -8.56
N PHE A 20 13.74 -4.39 -9.54
CA PHE A 20 12.97 -5.04 -10.61
C PHE A 20 12.02 -6.10 -10.05
N ILE A 21 12.52 -6.98 -9.18
CA ILE A 21 11.69 -8.01 -8.52
C ILE A 21 10.64 -7.37 -7.60
N PHE A 22 11.01 -6.29 -6.88
CA PHE A 22 10.09 -5.54 -6.02
C PHE A 22 8.91 -4.97 -6.79
N GLY A 23 9.10 -4.51 -8.04
CA GLY A 23 7.99 -4.06 -8.89
C GLY A 23 7.26 -5.21 -9.59
N LEU A 24 7.99 -6.23 -10.07
CA LEU A 24 7.42 -7.30 -10.89
C LEU A 24 6.45 -8.20 -10.10
N ILE A 25 6.80 -8.58 -8.86
CA ILE A 25 5.98 -9.50 -8.06
C ILE A 25 4.58 -8.92 -7.79
N PRO A 26 4.44 -7.68 -7.26
CA PRO A 26 3.13 -7.07 -7.06
C PRO A 26 2.33 -6.95 -8.36
N THR A 27 2.96 -6.54 -9.46
CA THR A 27 2.27 -6.40 -10.76
C THR A 27 1.72 -7.74 -11.26
N LEU A 28 2.49 -8.82 -11.14
CA LEU A 28 1.99 -10.16 -11.49
C LEU A 28 0.82 -10.56 -10.57
N TYR A 29 0.97 -10.39 -9.26
CA TYR A 29 -0.07 -10.72 -8.29
C TYR A 29 -1.38 -9.97 -8.57
N THR A 30 -1.33 -8.65 -8.77
CA THR A 30 -2.55 -7.85 -9.04
C THR A 30 -3.18 -8.24 -10.37
N THR A 31 -2.37 -8.52 -11.40
CA THR A 31 -2.87 -8.97 -12.71
C THR A 31 -3.60 -10.30 -12.61
N PHE A 32 -2.99 -11.30 -11.96
CA PHE A 32 -3.62 -12.60 -11.76
C PHE A 32 -4.87 -12.50 -10.89
N ARG A 33 -4.82 -11.70 -9.80
CA ARG A 33 -5.98 -11.46 -8.93
C ARG A 33 -7.17 -10.90 -9.70
N ILE A 34 -6.95 -9.86 -10.52
CA ILE A 34 -8.02 -9.24 -11.31
C ILE A 34 -8.57 -10.21 -12.36
N TYR A 35 -7.69 -10.96 -13.04
CA TYR A 35 -8.11 -11.98 -14.00
C TYR A 35 -9.00 -13.06 -13.36
N LEU A 36 -8.62 -13.57 -12.19
CA LEU A 36 -9.39 -14.57 -11.45
C LEU A 36 -10.72 -14.02 -10.95
N ILE A 37 -10.73 -12.79 -10.41
CA ILE A 37 -11.96 -12.09 -10.00
C ILE A 37 -12.93 -11.96 -11.18
N GLY A 38 -12.40 -11.68 -12.38
CA GLY A 38 -13.21 -11.54 -13.59
C GLY A 38 -13.83 -12.80 -14.14
N GLN A 39 -13.39 -13.97 -13.67
CA GLN A 39 -13.97 -15.26 -14.06
C GLN A 39 -15.11 -15.69 -13.13
N LEU A 40 -15.37 -14.95 -12.03
CA LEU A 40 -16.45 -15.28 -11.11
C LEU A 40 -17.82 -14.96 -11.74
N PRO A 41 -18.82 -15.85 -11.58
CA PRO A 41 -20.13 -15.69 -12.22
C PRO A 41 -20.97 -14.53 -11.65
N ASN A 42 -20.55 -13.92 -10.55
CA ASN A 42 -21.25 -12.82 -9.91
C ASN A 42 -20.77 -11.47 -10.49
N THR A 43 -21.66 -10.77 -11.19
CA THR A 43 -21.39 -9.47 -11.84
C THR A 43 -21.04 -8.35 -10.86
N TYR A 44 -21.34 -8.51 -9.57
CA TYR A 44 -21.11 -7.47 -8.56
C TYR A 44 -19.69 -7.47 -7.97
N VAL A 45 -18.88 -8.51 -8.21
CA VAL A 45 -17.55 -8.64 -7.58
C VAL A 45 -16.61 -7.52 -8.03
N PHE A 46 -16.70 -7.09 -9.30
CA PHE A 46 -15.95 -5.94 -9.78
C PHE A 46 -16.39 -4.63 -9.13
N SER A 47 -17.69 -4.45 -8.91
CA SER A 47 -18.23 -3.26 -8.24
C SER A 47 -17.77 -3.20 -6.77
N ILE A 48 -17.71 -4.35 -6.08
CA ILE A 48 -17.19 -4.44 -4.70
C ILE A 48 -15.69 -4.16 -4.68
N ALA A 49 -14.91 -4.79 -5.56
CA ALA A 49 -13.47 -4.59 -5.65
C ALA A 49 -13.12 -3.13 -6.02
N GLY A 50 -13.88 -2.51 -6.91
CA GLY A 50 -13.70 -1.10 -7.30
C GLY A 50 -13.94 -0.13 -6.14
N GLN A 51 -14.87 -0.43 -5.24
CA GLN A 51 -15.09 0.38 -4.03
C GLN A 51 -13.93 0.33 -3.04
N LEU A 52 -12.94 -0.57 -3.19
CA LEU A 52 -11.73 -0.54 -2.36
C LEU A 52 -10.72 0.53 -2.85
N GLN A 53 -10.88 1.05 -4.07
CA GLN A 53 -9.87 1.90 -4.69
C GLN A 53 -9.66 3.22 -3.92
N TRP A 54 -10.73 3.82 -3.38
CA TRP A 54 -10.60 5.05 -2.60
C TRP A 54 -9.89 4.82 -1.26
N VAL A 55 -10.11 3.65 -0.63
CA VAL A 55 -9.40 3.24 0.59
C VAL A 55 -7.92 3.10 0.26
N SER A 56 -7.61 2.35 -0.80
CA SER A 56 -6.23 2.13 -1.26
C SER A 56 -5.52 3.45 -1.55
N LEU A 57 -6.20 4.39 -2.21
CA LEU A 57 -5.67 5.73 -2.51
C LEU A 57 -5.37 6.53 -1.23
N LEU A 58 -6.18 6.42 -0.18
CA LEU A 58 -5.90 7.09 1.10
C LEU A 58 -4.63 6.53 1.75
N TYR A 59 -4.43 5.22 1.73
CA TYR A 59 -3.19 4.61 2.25
C TYR A 59 -1.97 4.98 1.41
N GLU A 60 -2.12 5.07 0.09
CA GLU A 60 -1.05 5.54 -0.80
C GLU A 60 -0.62 6.96 -0.45
N ILE A 61 -1.57 7.89 -0.33
CA ILE A 61 -1.29 9.28 0.08
C ILE A 61 -0.63 9.32 1.46
N LEU A 62 -1.12 8.53 2.42
CA LEU A 62 -0.53 8.44 3.75
C LEU A 62 0.93 7.95 3.67
N GLN A 63 1.19 6.91 2.88
CA GLN A 63 2.51 6.35 2.69
C GLN A 63 3.48 7.40 2.11
N GLU A 64 3.09 8.08 1.03
CA GLU A 64 3.91 9.11 0.40
C GLU A 64 4.18 10.27 1.35
N ALA A 65 3.18 10.70 2.13
CA ALA A 65 3.33 11.75 3.12
C ALA A 65 4.30 11.37 4.25
N LEU A 66 4.37 10.09 4.62
CA LEU A 66 5.24 9.60 5.70
C LEU A 66 6.66 9.28 5.26
N ILE A 67 6.88 8.86 4.00
CA ILE A 67 8.19 8.46 3.49
C ILE A 67 9.22 9.57 3.67
N LEU A 68 8.90 10.82 3.28
CA LEU A 68 9.87 11.90 3.29
C LEU A 68 10.30 12.32 4.71
N PRO A 69 9.38 12.56 5.67
CA PRO A 69 9.74 12.82 7.06
C PRO A 69 10.56 11.70 7.70
N LEU A 70 10.19 10.43 7.46
CA LEU A 70 10.92 9.28 8.01
C LEU A 70 12.32 9.16 7.42
N PHE A 71 12.45 9.40 6.11
CA PHE A 71 13.75 9.41 5.45
C PHE A 71 14.68 10.45 6.06
N TYR A 72 14.18 11.68 6.29
CA TYR A 72 14.95 12.73 6.96
C TYR A 72 15.27 12.37 8.42
N PHE A 73 14.28 11.90 9.17
CA PHE A 73 14.42 11.56 10.59
C PHE A 73 15.45 10.43 10.83
N ILE A 74 15.40 9.36 10.03
CA ILE A 74 16.32 8.22 10.12
C ILE A 74 17.69 8.61 9.54
N GLY A 75 17.70 9.31 8.40
CA GLY A 75 18.92 9.68 7.68
C GLY A 75 19.86 10.60 8.48
N ALA A 76 19.33 11.42 9.39
CA ALA A 76 20.16 12.36 10.14
C ALA A 76 21.12 11.71 11.17
N VAL A 77 20.99 10.40 11.44
CA VAL A 77 21.85 9.66 12.38
C VAL A 77 22.49 8.42 11.74
N ILE A 78 22.61 8.40 10.40
CA ILE A 78 23.08 7.21 9.68
C ILE A 78 24.50 6.76 10.07
N SER A 79 25.33 7.69 10.54
CA SER A 79 26.70 7.41 11.00
C SER A 79 26.77 6.84 12.43
N GLU A 80 25.70 6.96 13.22
CA GLU A 80 25.65 6.56 14.63
C GLU A 80 24.73 5.34 14.80
N LYS A 81 25.32 4.14 14.90
CA LYS A 81 24.59 2.87 14.91
C LYS A 81 23.48 2.78 15.98
N GLU A 82 23.77 3.19 17.22
CA GLU A 82 22.79 3.10 18.31
C GLU A 82 21.64 4.08 18.13
N ALA A 83 21.95 5.33 17.78
CA ALA A 83 20.95 6.35 17.48
C ALA A 83 20.08 5.96 16.28
N LEU A 84 20.69 5.38 15.24
CA LEU A 84 19.99 4.86 14.06
C LEU A 84 18.98 3.78 14.43
N ILE A 85 19.39 2.77 15.22
CA ILE A 85 18.49 1.70 15.67
C ILE A 85 17.31 2.28 16.45
N ASN A 86 17.57 3.22 17.36
CA ASN A 86 16.51 3.84 18.15
C ASN A 86 15.52 4.63 17.27
N ARG A 87 16.01 5.41 16.31
CA ARG A 87 15.16 6.16 15.39
C ARG A 87 14.36 5.27 14.44
N ILE A 88 14.94 4.17 13.96
CA ILE A 88 14.20 3.18 13.17
C ILE A 88 13.07 2.58 14.02
N ARG A 89 13.33 2.17 15.27
CA ARG A 89 12.28 1.64 16.17
C ARG A 89 11.17 2.65 16.41
N SER A 90 11.52 3.90 16.73
CA SER A 90 10.54 4.96 16.93
C SER A 90 9.75 5.26 15.65
N GLY A 91 10.40 5.26 14.48
CA GLY A 91 9.74 5.44 13.19
C GLY A 91 8.75 4.31 12.86
N LEU A 92 9.12 3.05 13.15
CA LEU A 92 8.24 1.89 13.00
C LEU A 92 7.03 1.95 13.93
N ILE A 93 7.23 2.32 15.20
CA ILE A 93 6.12 2.48 16.15
C ILE A 93 5.20 3.63 15.71
N PHE A 94 5.78 4.76 15.30
CA PHE A 94 5.02 5.91 14.82
C PHE A 94 4.17 5.57 13.59
N THR A 95 4.78 4.95 12.57
CA THR A 95 4.05 4.50 11.37
C THR A 95 2.95 3.51 11.71
N PHE A 96 3.23 2.51 12.53
CA PHE A 96 2.23 1.53 12.97
C PHE A 96 1.03 2.19 13.66
N ILE A 97 1.27 3.15 14.56
CA ILE A 97 0.20 3.89 15.24
C ILE A 97 -0.63 4.68 14.23
N VAL A 98 0.01 5.43 13.33
CA VAL A 98 -0.69 6.25 12.33
C VAL A 98 -1.56 5.39 11.41
N TYR A 99 -1.02 4.26 10.91
CA TYR A 99 -1.77 3.31 10.09
C TYR A 99 -2.92 2.67 10.87
N THR A 100 -2.70 2.29 12.12
CA THR A 100 -3.75 1.69 12.97
C THR A 100 -4.88 2.68 13.23
N VAL A 101 -4.57 3.95 13.50
CA VAL A 101 -5.58 5.01 13.71
C VAL A 101 -6.40 5.23 12.44
N LEU A 102 -5.76 5.38 11.28
CA LEU A 102 -6.46 5.51 10.00
C LEU A 102 -7.36 4.30 9.74
N SER A 103 -6.82 3.09 9.95
CA SER A 103 -7.54 1.84 9.75
C SER A 103 -8.75 1.72 10.67
N ALA A 104 -8.62 2.09 11.94
CA ALA A 104 -9.73 2.09 12.89
C ALA A 104 -10.83 3.08 12.47
N LEU A 105 -10.46 4.29 12.00
CA LEU A 105 -11.42 5.26 11.49
C LEU A 105 -12.17 4.71 10.27
N ILE A 106 -11.45 4.18 9.28
CA ILE A 106 -12.08 3.58 8.09
C ILE A 106 -13.00 2.43 8.50
N PHE A 107 -12.55 1.53 9.39
CA PHE A 107 -13.33 0.37 9.83
C PHE A 107 -14.67 0.75 10.49
N ILE A 108 -14.66 1.78 11.35
CA ILE A 108 -15.86 2.29 12.03
C ILE A 108 -16.79 2.98 11.04
N PHE A 109 -16.23 3.84 10.17
CA PHE A 109 -17.01 4.66 9.24
C PHE A 109 -17.25 4.02 7.87
N THR A 110 -16.85 2.76 7.64
CA THR A 110 -16.98 2.10 6.33
C THR A 110 -18.42 2.13 5.82
N ARG A 111 -19.39 1.73 6.66
CA ARG A 111 -20.80 1.67 6.26
C ARG A 111 -21.38 3.03 5.83
N PRO A 112 -21.28 4.11 6.62
CA PRO A 112 -21.77 5.41 6.16
C PRO A 112 -21.01 5.93 4.93
N LEU A 113 -19.71 5.67 4.80
CA LEU A 113 -18.93 6.07 3.62
C LEU A 113 -19.38 5.35 2.34
N VAL A 114 -19.60 4.03 2.41
CA VAL A 114 -20.10 3.23 1.27
C VAL A 114 -21.52 3.67 0.85
N ILE A 115 -22.39 3.99 1.82
CA ILE A 115 -23.73 4.55 1.53
C ILE A 115 -23.61 5.93 0.85
N PHE A 116 -22.71 6.78 1.33
CA PHE A 116 -22.47 8.10 0.75
C PHE A 116 -21.95 8.03 -0.69
N MET A 117 -21.22 6.96 -1.03
CA MET A 117 -20.75 6.66 -2.38
C MET A 117 -21.82 6.10 -3.31
N ALA A 118 -23.10 6.09 -2.89
CA ALA A 118 -24.25 5.64 -3.67
C ALA A 118 -24.11 4.21 -4.21
N GLN A 119 -23.52 3.32 -3.40
CA GLN A 119 -23.42 1.90 -3.72
C GLN A 119 -24.81 1.25 -3.80
N ASP A 120 -24.97 0.27 -4.69
CA ASP A 120 -26.20 -0.51 -4.81
C ASP A 120 -26.55 -1.19 -3.47
N ASN A 121 -27.80 -0.98 -3.01
CA ASN A 121 -28.30 -1.47 -1.73
C ASN A 121 -28.15 -2.99 -1.55
N SER A 122 -28.13 -3.75 -2.65
CA SER A 122 -27.98 -5.21 -2.63
C SER A 122 -26.59 -5.69 -2.23
N ILE A 123 -25.56 -4.85 -2.33
CA ILE A 123 -24.14 -5.23 -2.12
C ILE A 123 -23.43 -4.42 -1.04
N ILE A 124 -24.15 -3.53 -0.33
CA ILE A 124 -23.57 -2.68 0.72
C ILE A 124 -22.90 -3.53 1.80
N ASP A 125 -23.59 -4.55 2.32
CA ASP A 125 -23.06 -5.34 3.44
C ASP A 125 -21.82 -6.16 3.03
N GLU A 126 -21.80 -6.72 1.82
CA GLU A 126 -20.62 -7.40 1.27
C GLU A 126 -19.45 -6.42 1.07
N THR A 127 -19.73 -5.23 0.53
CA THR A 127 -18.73 -4.18 0.32
C THR A 127 -18.14 -3.71 1.64
N VAL A 128 -18.97 -3.51 2.66
CA VAL A 128 -18.53 -3.08 4.00
C VAL A 128 -17.64 -4.13 4.66
N ASN A 129 -18.04 -5.41 4.59
CA ASN A 129 -17.24 -6.49 5.16
C ASN A 129 -15.90 -6.64 4.43
N TYR A 130 -15.91 -6.54 3.11
CA TYR A 130 -14.70 -6.60 2.29
C TYR A 130 -13.73 -5.46 2.62
N ILE A 131 -14.20 -4.22 2.65
CA ILE A 131 -13.37 -3.06 3.02
C ILE A 131 -12.81 -3.23 4.45
N ARG A 132 -13.61 -3.69 5.40
CA ARG A 132 -13.15 -3.90 6.79
C ARG A 132 -12.00 -4.90 6.88
N LEU A 133 -12.06 -5.99 6.12
CA LEU A 133 -11.00 -6.99 6.08
C LEU A 133 -9.72 -6.44 5.44
N GLU A 134 -9.84 -5.77 4.31
CA GLU A 134 -8.72 -5.15 3.59
C GLU A 134 -8.05 -4.04 4.42
N THR A 135 -8.83 -3.21 5.11
CA THR A 135 -8.34 -2.17 6.02
C THR A 135 -7.51 -2.75 7.18
N ILE A 136 -7.86 -3.94 7.70
CA ILE A 136 -7.03 -4.61 8.71
C ILE A 136 -5.72 -5.11 8.07
N ALA A 137 -5.78 -5.66 6.86
CA ALA A 137 -4.60 -6.12 6.14
C ALA A 137 -3.62 -4.98 5.87
N MET A 138 -4.12 -3.77 5.54
CA MET A 138 -3.32 -2.58 5.23
C MET A 138 -2.51 -2.02 6.42
N ILE A 139 -2.72 -2.52 7.64
CA ILE A 139 -1.89 -2.15 8.81
C ILE A 139 -0.49 -2.76 8.74
N PHE A 140 -0.35 -3.91 8.06
CA PHE A 140 0.86 -4.74 8.03
C PHE A 140 1.58 -4.67 6.68
#